data_AF-A0A170XHI3-F1
#
_entry.id   AF-A0A170XHI3-F1
#
_cell.length_a   1.000
_cell.length_b   1.000
_cell.length_c   1.000
_cell.angle_alpha   90.00
_cell.angle_beta   90.00
_cell.angle_gamma   90.00
#
_symmetry.space_group_name_H-M   'P 1'
#
loop_
_entity.id
_entity.type
_entity.pdbx_description
1 polymer ?
#
loop_
_entity_poly.entity_id
_entity_poly.type
_entity_poly.pdbx_seq_one_letter_code
_entity_poly.pdbx_strand_id
1 'polypeptide(L)'
;MFAAATTELSALVHDEIALAKAQLRQDAKRIGAGGVLGALAAALFLFSLPMLNFALAYGIHTWTGWNLALCFLLSFLANVLVAGVLGLIAWVLTKKARKSKGPQKVAASMKETAGVLQKAKPHPRPEPRALEDRSPAAIEAVARSSS
;
A
#
# COMPACT_ATOMS: atom_id res chain seq x y z
N MET A 1 23.43 -23.65 28.93
CA MET A 1 23.79 -23.82 27.50
C MET A 1 22.61 -23.58 26.56
N PHE A 2 21.40 -24.06 26.85
CA PHE A 2 20.18 -23.79 26.05
C PHE A 2 19.81 -22.29 25.92
N ALA A 3 20.07 -21.48 26.94
CA ALA A 3 19.77 -20.05 26.90
C ALA A 3 20.55 -19.29 25.81
N ALA A 4 21.80 -19.68 25.51
CA ALA A 4 22.60 -19.06 24.46
C ALA A 4 22.09 -19.45 23.06
N ALA A 5 21.64 -20.69 22.87
CA ALA A 5 21.07 -21.16 21.60
C ALA A 5 19.75 -20.45 21.26
N THR A 6 18.91 -20.15 22.26
CA THR A 6 17.69 -19.37 22.06
C THR A 6 17.99 -17.90 21.71
N THR A 7 19.07 -17.33 22.27
CA THR A 7 19.49 -15.95 21.98
C THR A 7 20.01 -15.80 20.54
N GLU A 8 20.83 -16.72 20.05
CA GLU A 8 21.34 -16.71 18.67
C GLU A 8 20.20 -16.89 17.65
N LEU A 9 19.24 -17.77 17.93
CA LEU A 9 18.03 -17.91 17.12
C LEU A 9 17.16 -16.64 17.13
N SER A 10 17.04 -15.99 18.29
CA SER A 10 16.29 -14.73 18.41
C SER A 10 16.94 -13.58 17.64
N ALA A 11 18.28 -13.55 17.55
CA ALA A 11 19.01 -12.56 16.78
C ALA A 11 18.82 -12.77 15.26
N LEU A 12 18.88 -14.02 14.80
CA LEU A 12 18.70 -14.37 13.38
C LEU A 12 17.29 -14.08 12.87
N VAL A 13 16.26 -14.42 13.65
CA VAL A 13 14.86 -14.12 13.32
C VAL A 13 14.60 -12.60 13.29
N HIS A 14 15.26 -11.82 14.16
CA HIS A 14 15.14 -10.36 14.14
C HIS A 14 15.67 -9.77 12.83
N ASP A 15 16.77 -10.33 12.31
CA ASP A 15 17.38 -9.89 11.06
C ASP A 15 16.51 -10.25 9.83
N GLU A 16 15.92 -11.45 9.79
CA GLU A 16 14.95 -11.82 8.75
C GLU A 16 13.68 -10.96 8.78
N ILE A 17 13.18 -10.62 9.97
CA ILE A 17 12.04 -9.70 10.13
C ILE A 17 12.42 -8.29 9.68
N ALA A 18 13.63 -7.83 9.99
CA ALA A 18 14.13 -6.53 9.54
C ALA A 18 14.21 -6.48 8.01
N LEU A 19 14.68 -7.55 7.36
CA LEU A 19 14.72 -7.68 5.92
C LEU A 19 13.31 -7.71 5.29
N ALA A 20 12.41 -8.53 5.83
CA ALA A 20 11.01 -8.60 5.38
C ALA A 20 10.29 -7.25 5.54
N LYS A 21 10.60 -6.51 6.62
CA LYS A 21 10.08 -5.16 6.85
C LYS A 21 10.62 -4.15 5.85
N ALA A 22 11.89 -4.27 5.45
CA ALA A 22 12.48 -3.45 4.40
C ALA A 22 11.80 -3.72 3.04
N GLN A 23 11.60 -4.99 2.69
CA GLN A 23 10.86 -5.38 1.47
C GLN A 23 9.41 -4.86 1.49
N LEU A 24 8.69 -5.04 2.60
CA LEU A 24 7.33 -4.50 2.78
C LEU A 24 7.27 -2.99 2.62
N ARG A 25 8.25 -2.24 3.15
CA ARG A 25 8.31 -0.78 2.96
C ARG A 25 8.58 -0.41 1.50
N GLN A 26 9.45 -1.16 0.83
CA GLN A 26 9.78 -0.94 -0.57
C GLN A 26 8.58 -1.23 -1.49
N ASP A 27 7.85 -2.31 -1.20
CA ASP A 27 6.60 -2.66 -1.87
C ASP A 27 5.50 -1.63 -1.59
N ALA A 28 5.33 -1.18 -0.34
CA ALA A 28 4.39 -0.12 0.01
C ALA A 28 4.71 1.18 -0.73
N LYS A 29 6.00 1.54 -0.86
CA LYS A 29 6.43 2.72 -1.63
C LYS A 29 6.12 2.55 -3.12
N ARG A 30 6.36 1.37 -3.68
CA ARG A 30 6.08 1.06 -5.09
C ARG A 30 4.58 1.06 -5.40
N ILE A 31 3.78 0.45 -4.53
CA ILE A 31 2.31 0.44 -4.61
C ILE A 31 1.76 1.86 -4.41
N GLY A 32 2.29 2.61 -3.46
CA GLY A 32 1.88 4.00 -3.21
C GLY A 32 2.14 4.91 -4.42
N ALA A 33 3.33 4.83 -5.00
CA ALA A 33 3.67 5.60 -6.20
C ALA A 33 2.80 5.22 -7.40
N GLY A 34 2.61 3.92 -7.65
CA GLY A 34 1.75 3.43 -8.73
C GLY A 34 0.28 3.75 -8.52
N GLY A 35 -0.20 3.73 -7.27
CA GLY A 35 -1.59 4.01 -6.91
C GLY A 35 -1.97 5.48 -7.12
N VAL A 36 -1.10 6.41 -6.71
CA VAL A 36 -1.36 7.86 -6.89
C VAL A 36 -1.36 8.23 -8.38
N LEU A 37 -0.36 7.78 -9.15
CA LEU A 37 -0.31 8.00 -10.59
C LEU A 37 -1.50 7.36 -11.31
N GLY A 38 -1.89 6.15 -10.90
CA GLY A 38 -3.07 5.47 -11.45
C GLY A 38 -4.37 6.22 -11.15
N ALA A 39 -4.53 6.76 -9.94
CA ALA A 39 -5.71 7.56 -9.57
C ALA A 39 -5.77 8.87 -10.36
N LEU A 40 -4.65 9.57 -10.53
CA LEU A 40 -4.57 10.78 -11.36
C LEU A 40 -4.85 10.49 -12.83
N ALA A 41 -4.30 9.41 -13.39
CA ALA A 41 -4.57 8.99 -14.74
C ALA A 41 -6.06 8.65 -14.95
N ALA A 42 -6.67 7.94 -14.01
CA ALA A 42 -8.11 7.65 -14.04
C ALA A 42 -8.96 8.92 -13.94
N ALA A 43 -8.59 9.87 -13.08
CA ALA A 43 -9.27 11.15 -12.95
C ALA A 43 -9.18 11.99 -14.23
N LEU A 44 -7.99 12.09 -14.83
CA LEU A 44 -7.78 12.79 -16.11
C LEU A 44 -8.54 12.12 -17.25
N PHE A 45 -8.54 10.79 -17.30
CA PHE A 45 -9.30 10.04 -18.29
C PHE A 45 -10.81 10.31 -18.15
N LEU A 46 -11.34 10.28 -16.93
CA LEU A 46 -12.75 10.58 -16.65
C LEU A 46 -13.10 12.04 -16.98
N PHE A 47 -12.19 12.98 -16.70
CA PHE A 47 -12.36 14.39 -17.04
C PHE A 47 -12.31 14.63 -18.56
N SER A 48 -11.55 13.83 -19.30
CA SER A 48 -11.42 13.93 -20.77
C SER A 48 -12.60 13.29 -21.54
N LEU A 49 -13.35 12.36 -20.94
CA LEU A 49 -14.50 11.68 -21.55
C LEU A 49 -15.49 12.58 -22.31
N PRO A 50 -16.00 13.70 -21.75
CA PRO A 50 -16.92 14.56 -22.49
C PRO A 50 -16.30 15.08 -23.77
N MET A 51 -15.04 15.54 -23.72
CA MET A 51 -14.33 16.04 -24.89
C MET A 51 -14.05 14.94 -25.92
N LEU A 52 -13.71 13.74 -25.47
CA LEU A 52 -13.54 12.56 -26.33
C LEU A 52 -14.86 12.21 -27.05
N ASN A 53 -16.00 12.34 -26.37
CA ASN A 53 -17.30 12.10 -26.96
C ASN A 53 -17.62 13.09 -28.09
N PHE A 54 -17.34 14.38 -27.89
CA PHE A 54 -17.45 15.39 -28.96
C PHE A 54 -16.54 15.08 -30.15
N ALA A 55 -15.28 14.69 -29.89
CA ALA A 55 -14.34 14.34 -30.96
C ALA A 55 -14.82 13.16 -31.81
N LEU A 56 -15.31 12.09 -31.16
CA LEU A 56 -15.90 10.95 -31.88
C LEU A 56 -17.18 11.35 -32.63
N ALA A 57 -18.06 12.13 -32.01
CA ALA A 57 -19.33 12.51 -32.63
C ALA A 57 -19.09 13.34 -33.90
N TYR A 58 -18.17 14.30 -33.84
CA TYR A 58 -17.76 15.06 -35.02
C TYR A 58 -17.04 14.20 -36.06
N GLY A 59 -16.18 13.26 -35.65
CA GLY A 59 -15.51 12.34 -36.58
C GLY A 59 -16.48 11.41 -37.33
N ILE A 60 -17.52 10.92 -36.65
CA ILE A 60 -18.56 10.09 -37.27
C ILE A 60 -19.47 10.95 -38.16
N HIS A 61 -19.80 12.16 -37.70
CA HIS A 61 -20.64 13.08 -38.44
C HIS A 61 -20.01 13.51 -39.77
N THR A 62 -18.70 13.81 -39.80
CA THR A 62 -18.00 14.21 -41.04
C THR A 62 -17.98 13.11 -42.10
N TRP A 63 -18.03 11.84 -41.70
CA TRP A 63 -18.07 10.70 -42.62
C TRP A 63 -19.48 10.33 -43.08
N THR A 64 -20.48 10.52 -42.22
CA THR A 64 -21.83 9.93 -42.45
C THR A 64 -22.89 10.98 -42.78
N GLY A 65 -22.65 12.26 -42.47
CA GLY A 65 -23.64 13.35 -42.64
C GLY A 65 -24.92 13.15 -41.82
N TRP A 66 -24.92 12.23 -40.85
CA TRP A 66 -26.11 11.84 -40.10
C TRP A 66 -26.44 12.84 -38.98
N ASN A 67 -27.61 12.67 -38.37
CA ASN A 67 -28.11 13.51 -37.30
C ASN A 67 -27.14 13.49 -36.12
N LEU A 68 -26.77 14.66 -35.59
CA LEU A 68 -25.77 14.78 -34.51
C LEU A 68 -26.17 13.94 -33.28
N ALA A 69 -27.46 13.86 -32.98
CA ALA A 69 -27.97 13.06 -31.86
C ALA A 69 -27.58 11.58 -31.96
N LEU A 70 -27.64 10.98 -33.16
CA LEU A 70 -27.23 9.60 -33.38
C LEU A 70 -25.72 9.44 -33.28
N CYS A 71 -24.95 10.45 -33.71
CA CYS A 71 -23.49 10.44 -33.61
C CYS A 71 -23.02 10.50 -32.14
N PHE A 72 -23.67 11.31 -31.29
CA PHE A 72 -23.41 11.32 -29.84
C PHE A 72 -23.75 9.99 -29.19
N LEU A 73 -24.89 9.38 -29.56
CA LEU A 73 -25.29 8.08 -29.03
C LEU A 73 -24.31 6.97 -29.42
N LEU A 74 -23.84 6.96 -30.68
CA LEU A 74 -22.81 6.04 -31.15
C LEU A 74 -21.47 6.25 -30.44
N SER A 75 -21.06 7.51 -30.24
CA SER A 75 -19.80 7.86 -29.55
C SER A 75 -19.83 7.43 -28.09
N PHE A 76 -20.99 7.58 -27.44
CA PHE A 76 -21.22 7.05 -26.10
C PHE A 76 -21.12 5.52 -26.09
N LEU A 77 -21.80 4.84 -27.02
CA LEU A 77 -21.76 3.38 -27.11
C LEU A 77 -20.34 2.85 -27.39
N ALA A 78 -19.57 3.53 -28.24
CA ALA A 78 -18.17 3.23 -28.51
C ALA A 78 -17.31 3.37 -27.26
N ASN A 79 -17.48 4.46 -26.48
CA ASN A 79 -16.78 4.64 -25.21
C ASN A 79 -17.16 3.56 -24.18
N VAL A 80 -18.44 3.17 -24.12
CA VAL A 80 -18.90 2.08 -23.24
C VAL A 80 -18.30 0.74 -23.64
N LEU A 81 -18.23 0.45 -24.95
CA LEU A 81 -17.56 -0.76 -25.46
C LEU A 81 -16.08 -0.80 -25.07
N VAL A 82 -15.35 0.30 -25.30
CA VAL A 82 -13.94 0.43 -24.93
C VAL A 82 -13.76 0.26 -23.42
N ALA A 83 -14.57 0.96 -22.61
CA ALA A 83 -14.55 0.83 -21.16
C ALA A 83 -14.88 -0.59 -20.69
N GLY A 84 -15.81 -1.27 -21.36
CA GLY A 84 -16.15 -2.67 -21.12
C GLY A 84 -14.97 -3.61 -21.38
N VAL A 85 -14.26 -3.43 -22.48
CA VAL A 85 -13.05 -4.24 -22.81
C VAL A 85 -11.93 -3.99 -21.81
N LEU A 86 -11.63 -2.73 -21.50
CA LEU A 86 -10.65 -2.35 -20.47
C LEU A 86 -11.02 -2.92 -19.09
N GLY A 87 -12.30 -2.83 -18.72
CA GLY A 87 -12.84 -3.41 -17.49
C GLY A 87 -12.73 -4.94 -17.48
N LEU A 88 -12.95 -5.60 -18.61
CA LEU A 88 -12.79 -7.05 -18.73
C LEU A 88 -11.32 -7.47 -18.58
N ILE A 89 -10.39 -6.74 -19.20
CA ILE A 89 -8.95 -6.95 -19.05
C ILE A 89 -8.54 -6.76 -17.58
N ALA A 90 -8.95 -5.65 -16.97
CA ALA A 90 -8.71 -5.40 -15.54
C ALA A 90 -9.31 -6.50 -14.65
N TRP A 91 -10.51 -6.99 -14.98
CA TRP A 91 -11.15 -8.10 -14.25
C TRP A 91 -10.36 -9.41 -14.40
N VAL A 92 -9.89 -9.75 -15.61
CA VAL A 92 -9.07 -10.95 -15.82
C VAL A 92 -7.74 -10.85 -15.08
N LEU A 93 -7.08 -9.68 -15.15
CA LEU A 93 -5.82 -9.43 -14.43
C LEU A 93 -6.00 -9.51 -12.91
N THR A 94 -7.05 -8.88 -12.38
CA THR A 94 -7.37 -8.94 -10.95
C THR A 94 -7.80 -10.34 -10.51
N LYS A 95 -8.53 -11.10 -11.34
CA LYS A 95 -8.89 -12.49 -11.07
C LYS A 95 -7.65 -13.39 -11.07
N LYS A 96 -6.72 -13.18 -12.00
CA LYS A 96 -5.42 -13.87 -12.02
C LYS A 96 -4.60 -13.53 -10.76
N ALA A 97 -4.59 -12.26 -10.38
CA ALA A 97 -3.95 -11.79 -9.15
C ALA A 97 -4.62 -12.33 -7.87
N ARG A 98 -5.95 -12.57 -7.86
CA ARG A 98 -6.68 -13.20 -6.75
C ARG A 98 -6.48 -14.72 -6.68
N LYS A 99 -6.30 -15.38 -7.83
CA LYS A 99 -6.02 -16.83 -7.89
C LYS A 99 -4.65 -17.14 -7.27
N SER A 100 -3.71 -16.19 -7.35
CA SER A 100 -2.54 -16.13 -6.48
C SER A 100 -2.96 -15.58 -5.12
N LYS A 101 -2.90 -16.36 -4.04
CA LYS A 101 -3.31 -15.97 -2.68
C LYS A 101 -2.47 -14.84 -2.04
N GLY A 102 -1.74 -14.04 -2.81
CA GLY A 102 -0.85 -12.98 -2.31
C GLY A 102 -1.57 -11.66 -1.97
N PRO A 103 -2.23 -10.98 -2.92
CA PRO A 103 -2.77 -9.63 -2.71
C PRO A 103 -3.94 -9.57 -1.73
N GLN A 104 -4.75 -10.64 -1.67
CA GLN A 104 -5.95 -10.70 -0.84
C GLN A 104 -5.63 -10.95 0.64
N LYS A 105 -4.55 -11.70 0.93
CA LYS A 105 -4.03 -11.84 2.30
C LYS A 105 -3.44 -10.53 2.81
N VAL A 106 -2.73 -9.78 1.96
CA VAL A 106 -2.17 -8.47 2.33
C VAL A 106 -3.28 -7.45 2.61
N ALA A 107 -4.33 -7.39 1.78
CA ALA A 107 -5.47 -6.49 2.03
C ALA A 107 -6.29 -6.90 3.28
N ALA A 108 -6.48 -8.21 3.51
CA ALA A 108 -7.15 -8.72 4.71
C ALA A 108 -6.32 -8.45 5.98
N SER A 109 -5.02 -8.73 5.95
CA SER A 109 -4.10 -8.42 7.05
C SER A 109 -3.97 -6.92 7.31
N MET A 110 -4.06 -6.05 6.30
CA MET A 110 -4.12 -4.59 6.50
C MET A 110 -5.41 -4.16 7.21
N LYS A 111 -6.54 -4.77 6.86
CA LYS A 111 -7.84 -4.48 7.49
C LYS A 111 -7.90 -4.99 8.93
N GLU A 112 -7.29 -6.14 9.19
CA GLU A 112 -7.13 -6.72 10.53
C GLU A 112 -6.15 -5.90 11.38
N THR A 113 -5.01 -5.51 10.81
CA THR A 113 -4.02 -4.65 11.47
C THR A 113 -4.60 -3.26 11.79
N ALA A 114 -5.43 -2.69 10.91
CA ALA A 114 -6.15 -1.44 11.19
C ALA A 114 -7.17 -1.61 12.33
N GLY A 115 -7.86 -2.76 12.39
CA GLY A 115 -8.80 -3.07 13.48
C GLY A 115 -8.11 -3.27 14.84
N VAL A 116 -6.92 -3.88 14.84
CA VAL A 116 -6.13 -4.09 16.07
C VAL A 116 -5.46 -2.78 16.52
N LEU A 117 -4.94 -1.97 15.60
CA LEU A 117 -4.37 -0.66 15.91
C LEU A 117 -5.42 0.36 16.37
N GLN A 118 -6.66 0.29 15.88
CA GLN A 118 -7.76 1.11 16.42
C GLN A 118 -8.21 0.67 17.81
N LYS A 119 -8.10 -0.63 18.13
CA LYS A 119 -8.43 -1.15 19.47
C LYS A 119 -7.32 -0.96 20.50
N ALA A 120 -6.06 -0.83 20.07
CA ALA A 120 -4.94 -0.55 20.95
C ALA A 120 -4.94 0.95 21.34
N LYS A 121 -5.60 1.30 22.44
CA LYS A 121 -5.44 2.61 23.09
C LYS A 121 -3.95 2.93 23.31
N PRO A 122 -3.47 4.15 23.04
CA PRO A 122 -2.09 4.54 23.31
C PRO A 122 -1.82 4.38 24.82
N HIS A 123 -0.97 3.44 25.19
CA HIS A 123 -0.49 3.35 26.57
C HIS A 123 0.53 4.48 26.80
N PRO A 124 0.35 5.32 27.83
CA PRO A 124 1.36 6.26 28.26
C PRO A 124 2.61 5.47 28.66
N ARG A 125 3.75 5.80 28.03
CA ARG A 125 5.06 5.26 28.40
C ARG A 125 5.37 5.73 29.82
N PRO A 126 5.63 4.84 30.80
CA PRO A 126 6.22 5.28 32.06
C PRO A 126 7.60 5.88 31.76
N GLU A 127 7.78 7.14 32.13
CA GLU A 127 9.07 7.83 32.19
C GLU A 127 10.14 6.94 32.86
N PRO A 128 11.37 6.85 32.32
CA PRO A 128 12.42 6.02 32.88
C PRO A 128 12.99 6.64 34.18
N ARG A 129 12.34 6.38 35.32
CA ARG A 129 12.97 6.50 36.65
C ARG A 129 13.87 5.29 36.90
N ALA A 130 15.06 5.27 36.31
CA ALA A 130 16.08 4.27 36.63
C ALA A 130 17.53 4.73 36.33
N LEU A 131 17.82 6.03 36.41
CA LEU A 131 19.20 6.55 36.35
C LEU A 131 19.62 7.36 37.58
N GLU A 132 18.75 7.51 38.58
CA GLU A 132 19.06 8.32 39.79
C GLU A 132 19.85 7.56 40.87
N ASP A 133 19.95 6.22 40.79
CA ASP A 133 20.53 5.40 41.86
C ASP A 133 22.01 4.99 41.64
N ARG A 134 22.68 5.56 40.64
CA ARG A 134 24.14 5.45 40.51
C ARG A 134 24.83 6.57 41.29
N SER A 135 24.69 6.51 42.62
CA SER A 135 25.41 7.39 43.54
C SER A 135 26.93 7.11 43.50
N PRO A 136 27.79 8.15 43.51
CA PRO A 136 29.25 8.04 43.38
C PRO A 136 29.95 7.28 44.52
N ALA A 137 29.24 6.92 45.59
CA ALA A 137 29.80 6.11 46.68
C ALA A 137 30.07 4.64 46.27
N ALA A 138 29.28 4.09 45.34
CA ALA A 138 29.41 2.69 44.91
C ALA A 138 30.64 2.44 44.01
N ILE A 139 31.10 3.47 43.29
CA ILE A 139 32.29 3.39 42.44
C ILE A 139 33.59 3.54 43.24
N GLU A 140 33.58 4.21 44.39
CA GLU A 140 34.77 4.39 45.24
C GLU A 140 35.06 3.17 46.14
N ALA A 141 34.01 2.46 46.58
CA ALA A 141 34.15 1.25 47.39
C ALA A 141 34.81 0.08 46.63
N VAL A 142 34.62 0.01 45.32
CA VAL A 142 35.24 -1.02 44.45
C VAL A 142 36.72 -0.73 44.17
N ALA A 143 37.11 0.55 44.11
CA ALA A 143 38.50 0.95 43.83
C ALA A 143 39.45 0.71 45.02
N ARG A 144 38.94 0.75 46.26
CA ARG A 144 39.76 0.63 47.48
C ARG A 144 40.04 -0.82 47.92
N SER A 145 39.41 -1.82 47.30
CA SER A 145 39.56 -3.25 47.66
C SER A 145 40.56 -4.01 46.78
N SER A 146 41.29 -3.34 45.89
CA SER A 146 42.29 -3.97 44.99
C SER A 146 43.69 -3.35 45.10
N SER A 147 44.08 -2.91 46.29
CA SER A 147 45.47 -2.51 46.60
C SER A 147 45.89 -3.05 47.96
#